data_AF-A0A1F5DD33-F1
#
_entry.id   AF-A0A1F5DD33-F1
#
_cell.length_a   1.000
_cell.length_b   1.000
_cell.length_c   1.000
_cell.angle_alpha   90.00
_cell.angle_beta   90.00
_cell.angle_gamma   90.00
#
_symmetry.space_group_name_H-M   'P 1'
#
loop_
_entity.id
_entity.type
_entity.pdbx_description
1 polymer ?
#
loop_
_entity_poly.entity_id
_entity_poly.type
_entity_poly.pdbx_seq_one_letter_code
_entity_poly.pdbx_strand_id
1 'polypeptide(L)' 'MSKTNKNKLVKAYSKYRTLKKNKLSVLGFFRDFIPEIIFRTTKLEGEPVTRKMVSRLSK' A
#
# COMPACT_ATOMS: atom_id res chain seq x y z
N MET A 1 -35.17 15.09 3.31
CA MET A 1 -34.24 14.59 2.28
C MET A 1 -34.90 13.46 1.49
N SER A 2 -35.09 13.63 0.19
CA SER A 2 -35.68 12.60 -0.68
C SER A 2 -34.86 11.30 -0.64
N LYS A 3 -35.53 10.13 -0.57
CA LYS A 3 -34.91 8.79 -0.50
C LYS A 3 -33.91 8.55 -1.65
N THR A 4 -34.13 9.15 -2.82
CA THR A 4 -33.22 9.10 -3.97
C THR A 4 -31.89 9.81 -3.72
N ASN A 5 -31.88 10.91 -2.95
CA ASN A 5 -30.63 11.64 -2.63
C ASN A 5 -29.77 10.88 -1.61
N LYS A 6 -30.39 10.17 -0.65
CA LYS A 6 -29.65 9.29 0.28
C LYS A 6 -28.93 8.17 -0.48
N ASN A 7 -29.59 7.52 -1.44
CA ASN A 7 -28.97 6.44 -2.22
C ASN A 7 -27.80 6.92 -3.09
N LYS A 8 -27.86 8.12 -3.67
CA LYS A 8 -26.74 8.71 -4.41
C LYS A 8 -25.53 8.95 -3.50
N LEU A 9 -25.76 9.45 -2.30
CA LEU A 9 -24.71 9.78 -1.34
C LEU A 9 -23.99 8.53 -0.81
N VAL A 10 -24.75 7.47 -0.50
CA VAL A 10 -24.19 6.17 -0.10
C VAL A 10 -23.35 5.54 -1.22
N LYS A 11 -23.82 5.61 -2.47
CA LYS A 11 -23.06 5.11 -3.65
C LYS A 11 -21.78 5.90 -3.90
N ALA A 12 -21.79 7.22 -3.72
CA ALA A 12 -20.60 8.05 -3.85
C ALA A 12 -19.56 7.71 -2.76
N TYR A 13 -20.02 7.56 -1.52
CA TYR A 13 -19.15 7.19 -0.40
C TYR A 13 -18.56 5.78 -0.56
N SER A 14 -19.35 4.79 -1.00
CA SER A 14 -18.83 3.44 -1.22
C SER A 14 -17.78 3.39 -2.33
N LYS A 15 -17.99 4.13 -3.43
CA LYS A 15 -16.99 4.30 -4.51
C LYS A 15 -15.70 4.94 -4.02
N TYR A 16 -15.79 5.99 -3.20
CA TYR A 16 -14.61 6.61 -2.61
C TYR A 16 -13.84 5.63 -1.72
N ARG A 17 -14.56 4.88 -0.88
CA ARG A 17 -13.97 3.90 0.03
C ARG A 17 -13.27 2.76 -0.72
N THR A 18 -13.87 2.24 -1.79
CA THR A 18 -13.25 1.18 -2.60
C THR A 18 -12.03 1.67 -3.36
N LEU A 19 -12.09 2.86 -3.99
CA LEU A 19 -10.94 3.46 -4.66
C LEU A 19 -9.78 3.71 -3.69
N LYS A 20 -10.08 4.22 -2.49
CA LYS A 20 -9.07 4.43 -1.44
C LYS A 20 -8.46 3.10 -0.98
N LYS A 21 -9.26 2.05 -0.78
CA LYS A 21 -8.79 0.72 -0.36
C LYS A 21 -7.88 0.07 -1.41
N ASN A 22 -8.23 0.18 -2.70
CA ASN A 22 -7.42 -0.36 -3.79
C ASN A 22 -6.10 0.40 -3.98
N LYS A 23 -6.11 1.74 -3.81
CA LYS A 23 -4.87 2.54 -3.87
C LYS A 23 -3.93 2.19 -2.71
N LEU A 24 -4.47 1.97 -1.51
CA LEU A 24 -3.72 1.52 -0.34
C LEU A 24 -3.18 0.09 -0.49
N SER A 25 -3.90 -0.82 -1.16
CA SER A 25 -3.44 -2.21 -1.33
C SER A 25 -2.26 -2.32 -2.28
N VAL A 26 -2.25 -1.56 -3.38
CA VAL A 26 -1.13 -1.56 -4.34
C VAL A 26 0.10 -0.91 -3.71
N LEU A 27 -0.04 0.26 -3.09
CA LEU A 27 1.07 0.88 -2.35
C LEU A 27 1.55 0.02 -1.18
N GLY A 28 0.65 -0.65 -0.47
CA GLY A 28 1.00 -1.59 0.60
C GLY A 28 1.83 -2.76 0.08
N PHE A 29 1.41 -3.37 -1.04
CA PHE A 29 2.15 -4.44 -1.70
C PHE A 29 3.58 -4.00 -2.06
N PHE A 30 3.76 -2.85 -2.70
CA PHE A 30 5.11 -2.35 -3.02
C PHE A 30 5.92 -2.02 -1.76
N ARG A 31 5.27 -1.48 -0.72
CA ARG A 31 5.93 -1.13 0.54
C ARG A 31 6.44 -2.36 1.30
N ASP A 32 5.78 -3.50 1.16
CA ASP A 32 6.20 -4.74 1.82
C ASP A 32 7.13 -5.59 0.93
N PHE A 33 6.90 -5.60 -0.39
CA PHE A 33 7.61 -6.47 -1.33
C PHE A 33 8.97 -5.92 -1.78
N ILE A 34 9.07 -4.61 -2.06
CA ILE A 34 10.33 -4.00 -2.52
C ILE A 34 11.44 -4.10 -1.48
N PRO A 35 11.21 -3.81 -0.18
CA PRO A 35 12.26 -3.98 0.83
C PRO A 35 12.75 -5.41 0.94
N GLU A 36 11.87 -6.38 0.73
CA GLU A 36 12.25 -7.78 0.81
C GLU A 36 13.09 -8.22 -0.41
N ILE A 37 12.77 -7.73 -1.61
CA ILE A 37 13.61 -7.95 -2.79
C ILE A 37 14.99 -7.35 -2.58
N ILE A 38 15.06 -6.07 -2.19
CA ILE A 38 16.33 -5.36 -1.96
C ILE A 38 17.16 -6.08 -0.90
N PHE A 39 16.53 -6.55 0.18
CA PHE A 39 17.23 -7.30 1.22
C PHE A 39 17.80 -8.63 0.70
N ARG A 40 17.07 -9.34 -0.16
CA ARG A 40 17.54 -10.61 -0.74
C ARG A 40 18.67 -10.38 -1.74
N THR A 41 18.57 -9.38 -2.60
CA THR A 41 19.62 -9.06 -3.59
C THR A 41 20.90 -8.59 -2.92
N THR A 42 20.82 -7.65 -1.97
CA THR A 42 22.00 -7.17 -1.21
C THR A 42 22.66 -8.29 -0.41
N LYS A 43 21.89 -9.24 0.11
CA LYS A 43 22.45 -10.43 0.78
C LYS A 43 23.24 -11.34 -0.17
N LEU A 44 22.80 -11.48 -1.42
CA LEU A 44 23.52 -12.27 -2.42
C LEU A 44 24.82 -11.58 -2.86
N GLU A 45 24.83 -10.24 -2.86
CA GLU A 45 26.01 -9.43 -3.18
C GLU A 45 27.03 -9.37 -2.02
N GLY A 46 26.72 -9.94 -0.85
CA GLY A 46 27.61 -9.96 0.32
C GLY A 46 27.59 -8.65 1.14
N GLU A 47 26.69 -7.73 0.82
CA GLU A 47 26.54 -6.45 1.52
C GLU A 47 26.03 -6.66 2.97
N PRO A 48 26.60 -5.97 3.98
CA PRO A 48 26.18 -6.07 5.37
C PRO A 48 24.88 -5.29 5.66
N VAL A 49 23.92 -5.36 4.74
CA VAL A 49 22.63 -4.68 4.86
C VAL A 49 21.71 -5.47 5.81
N THR A 50 21.10 -4.75 6.76
CA THR A 50 20.13 -5.32 7.71
C THR A 50 18.70 -5.01 7.28
N ARG A 51 17.73 -5.89 7.59
CA ARG A 51 16.30 -5.65 7.29
C ARG A 51 15.80 -4.32 7.86
N LYS A 52 16.34 -3.87 9.00
CA LYS A 52 16.01 -2.59 9.64
C LYS A 52 16.47 -1.38 8.83
N MET A 53 17.55 -1.51 8.07
CA MET A 53 18.07 -0.46 7.19
C MET A 53 17.20 -0.31 5.95
N VAL A 54 16.86 -1.43 5.31
CA VAL A 54 16.01 -1.43 4.11
C VAL A 54 14.59 -0.95 4.45
N SER A 55 14.03 -1.35 5.59
CA SER A 55 12.70 -0.90 6.00
C SER A 55 12.63 0.58 6.40
N ARG A 56 13.75 1.18 6.84
CA ARG A 56 13.85 2.63 7.08
C ARG A 56 13.88 3.45 5.79
N LEU A 57 14.46 2.91 4.72
CA LEU A 57 14.50 3.57 3.40
C LEU A 57 13.12 3.64 2.73
N SER A 58 12.20 2.72 3.06
CA SER A 58 10.85 2.66 2.48
C SER A 58 9.76 3.25 3.38
N LYS A 59 10.13 3.91 4.49
CA LYS A 59 9.18 4.47 5.46
C LYS A 59 9.05 5.97 5.33
#